data_AF-A0A150PD27-F1
#
_entry.id   AF-A0A150PD27-F1
#
_cell.length_a   1.000
_cell.length_b   1.000
_cell.length_c   1.000
_cell.angle_alpha   90.00
_cell.angle_beta   90.00
_cell.angle_gamma   90.00
#
_symmetry.space_group_name_H-M   'P 1'
#
loop_
_entity.id
_entity.type
_entity.pdbx_description
1 polymer ?
#
loop_
_entity_poly.entity_id
_entity_poly.type
_entity_poly.pdbx_seq_one_letter_code
_entity_poly.pdbx_strand_id
1 'polypeptide(L)'
;MGRFDEGLSAAGEAFSMLNAIGAIEEGESSVRLVYAEALAANGMEADCAAAIAAARERLLERAAKISDPVWRERFLTLPDNRKTLAMAERWLEHRPA
;
A
#
# COMPACT_ATOMS: atom_id res chain seq x y z
N MET A 1 22.44 10.61 -8.23
CA MET A 1 21.19 11.31 -7.86
C MET A 1 20.18 11.16 -9.00
N GLY A 2 19.57 9.99 -9.20
CA GLY A 2 18.70 9.79 -10.38
C GLY A 2 17.82 8.55 -10.43
N ARG A 3 17.86 7.66 -9.43
CA ARG A 3 16.96 6.48 -9.38
C ARG A 3 15.81 6.62 -8.38
N PHE A 4 15.95 7.54 -7.43
CA PHE A 4 14.96 7.75 -6.37
C PHE A 4 13.77 8.61 -6.86
N ASP A 5 14.07 9.60 -7.70
CA ASP A 5 13.09 10.52 -8.30
C ASP A 5 12.20 9.82 -9.36
N GLU A 6 12.82 9.05 -10.26
CA GLU A 6 12.09 8.32 -11.32
C GLU A 6 11.14 7.25 -10.75
N GLY A 7 11.57 6.56 -9.68
CA GLY A 7 10.74 5.55 -9.02
C GLY A 7 9.52 6.15 -8.32
N LEU A 8 9.69 7.31 -7.68
CA LEU A 8 8.57 8.03 -7.04
C LEU A 8 7.61 8.62 -8.07
N SER A 9 8.12 9.15 -9.19
CA SER A 9 7.30 9.67 -10.28
C SER A 9 6.44 8.56 -10.90
N ALA A 10 7.04 7.44 -11.29
CA ALA A 10 6.31 6.32 -11.90
C ALA A 10 5.30 5.67 -10.93
N ALA A 11 5.67 5.53 -9.66
CA ALA A 11 4.75 5.03 -8.63
C ALA A 11 3.60 6.02 -8.35
N GLY A 12 3.88 7.32 -8.35
CA GLY A 12 2.89 8.39 -8.16
C GLY A 12 1.90 8.49 -9.32
N GLU A 13 2.36 8.33 -10.56
CA GLU A 13 1.50 8.27 -11.75
C GLU A 13 0.59 7.04 -11.73
N ALA A 14 1.15 5.85 -11.42
CA ALA A 14 0.37 4.62 -11.26
C ALA A 14 -0.68 4.73 -10.14
N PHE A 15 -0.31 5.33 -9.00
CA PHE A 15 -1.22 5.56 -7.88
C PHE A 15 -2.32 6.57 -8.21
N SER A 16 -1.99 7.64 -8.94
CA SER A 16 -2.96 8.65 -9.40
C SER A 16 -3.97 8.05 -10.38
N MET A 17 -3.51 7.21 -11.31
CA MET A 17 -4.38 6.46 -12.22
C MET A 17 -5.29 5.48 -11.47
N LEU A 18 -4.77 4.79 -10.45
CA LEU A 18 -5.56 3.90 -9.62
C LEU A 18 -6.68 4.63 -8.85
N ASN A 19 -6.39 5.81 -8.29
CA ASN A 19 -7.41 6.64 -7.63
C ASN A 19 -8.45 7.19 -8.62
N ALA A 20 -8.06 7.46 -9.87
CA ALA A 20 -8.97 7.98 -10.90
C ALA A 20 -9.89 6.91 -11.51
N ILE A 21 -9.44 5.64 -11.60
CA ILE A 21 -10.15 4.57 -12.33
C ILE A 21 -11.03 3.70 -11.41
N GLY A 22 -10.80 3.72 -10.09
CA GLY A 22 -11.72 3.11 -9.10
C GLY A 22 -11.85 1.59 -9.15
N ALA A 23 -11.32 0.89 -10.16
CA ALA A 23 -11.39 -0.56 -10.27
C ALA A 23 -10.25 -1.11 -11.13
N ILE A 24 -9.19 -1.60 -10.48
CA ILE A 24 -8.46 -2.77 -10.98
C ILE A 24 -8.26 -3.69 -9.77
N GLU A 25 -9.08 -4.75 -9.67
CA GLU A 25 -9.07 -5.66 -8.52
C GLU A 25 -7.74 -6.44 -8.39
N GLU A 26 -7.01 -6.60 -9.50
CA GLU A 26 -5.62 -7.10 -9.51
C GLU A 26 -4.62 -5.94 -9.53
N GLY A 27 -3.65 -5.97 -8.62
CA GLY A 27 -2.57 -4.98 -8.59
C GLY A 27 -2.84 -3.72 -7.77
N GLU A 28 -4.07 -3.44 -7.32
CA GLU A 28 -4.36 -2.30 -6.43
C GLU A 28 -3.45 -2.31 -5.18
N SER A 29 -3.36 -3.45 -4.49
CA SER A 29 -2.49 -3.60 -3.31
C SER A 29 -1.01 -3.40 -3.66
N SER A 30 -0.59 -3.89 -4.82
CA SER A 30 0.79 -3.79 -5.31
C SER A 30 1.19 -2.34 -5.56
N VAL A 31 0.35 -1.59 -6.28
CA VAL A 31 0.60 -0.17 -6.59
C VAL A 31 0.65 0.66 -5.31
N ARG A 32 -0.30 0.45 -4.38
CA ARG A 32 -0.33 1.16 -3.10
C ARG A 32 0.92 0.86 -2.25
N LEU A 33 1.37 -0.39 -2.24
CA LEU A 33 2.57 -0.80 -1.54
C LEU A 33 3.84 -0.18 -2.15
N VAL A 34 3.99 -0.25 -3.47
CA VAL A 34 5.14 0.35 -4.17
C VAL A 34 5.22 1.86 -3.94
N TYR A 35 4.07 2.56 -3.92
CA TYR A 35 4.04 3.99 -3.60
C TYR A 35 4.51 4.28 -2.16
N ALA A 36 4.02 3.55 -1.16
CA ALA A 36 4.48 3.69 0.22
C ALA A 36 5.98 3.39 0.37
N GLU A 37 6.50 2.36 -0.33
CA GLU A 37 7.92 2.02 -0.35
C GLU A 37 8.78 3.10 -1.00
N ALA A 38 8.30 3.72 -2.08
CA ALA A 38 8.97 4.85 -2.73
C ALA A 38 9.07 6.06 -1.79
N LEU A 39 8.01 6.38 -1.04
CA LEU A 39 8.01 7.45 -0.05
C LEU A 39 9.02 7.17 1.07
N ALA A 40 9.04 5.95 1.60
CA ALA A 40 10.02 5.52 2.60
C ALA A 40 11.47 5.66 2.09
N ALA A 41 11.73 5.21 0.85
CA ALA A 41 13.05 5.29 0.23
C ALA A 41 13.53 6.73 -0.01
N ASN A 42 12.60 7.69 -0.13
CA ASN A 42 12.89 9.11 -0.28
C ASN A 42 12.92 9.88 1.07
N GLY A 43 12.77 9.18 2.21
CA GLY A 43 12.76 9.81 3.53
C GLY A 43 11.49 10.63 3.84
N MET A 44 10.42 10.45 3.05
CA MET A 44 9.14 11.13 3.24
C MET A 44 8.29 10.37 4.26
N GLU A 45 8.73 10.39 5.52
CA GLU A 45 8.21 9.54 6.60
C GLU A 45 6.71 9.77 6.89
N ALA A 46 6.29 11.04 6.99
CA ALA A 46 4.88 11.37 7.26
C ALA A 46 3.96 10.93 6.12
N ASP A 47 4.38 11.16 4.87
CA ASP A 47 3.63 10.74 3.68
C ASP A 47 3.60 9.22 3.56
N CYS A 48 4.70 8.54 3.86
CA CYS A 48 4.77 7.08 3.90
C CYS A 48 3.78 6.52 4.91
N ALA A 49 3.76 7.06 6.13
CA ALA A 49 2.82 6.66 7.18
C ALA A 49 1.36 6.86 6.75
N ALA A 50 1.04 7.99 6.12
CA ALA A 50 -0.31 8.25 5.60
C ALA A 50 -0.69 7.28 4.46
N ALA A 51 0.22 7.06 3.50
CA ALA A 51 -0.01 6.17 2.36
C ALA A 51 -0.20 4.72 2.80
N ILE A 52 0.63 4.22 3.72
CA ILE A 52 0.52 2.84 4.21
C ILE A 52 -0.71 2.63 5.11
N ALA A 53 -1.13 3.65 5.86
CA ALA A 53 -2.39 3.62 6.62
C ALA A 53 -3.59 3.42 5.69
N ALA A 54 -3.69 4.24 4.64
CA ALA A 54 -4.76 4.15 3.66
C ALA A 54 -4.73 2.82 2.88
N ALA A 55 -3.53 2.32 2.56
CA ALA A 55 -3.37 1.01 1.93
C ALA A 55 -3.88 -0.13 2.82
N ARG A 56 -3.55 -0.11 4.12
CA ARG A 56 -4.04 -1.09 5.10
C ARG A 56 -5.57 -1.03 5.24
N GLU A 57 -6.15 0.15 5.40
CA GLU A 57 -7.60 0.31 5.53
C GLU A 57 -8.33 -0.29 4.33
N ARG A 58 -7.93 0.10 3.12
CA ARG A 58 -8.53 -0.38 1.88
C ARG A 58 -8.37 -1.89 1.70
N LEU A 59 -7.23 -2.47 2.10
CA LEU A 59 -7.00 -3.90 2.08
C LEU A 59 -7.95 -4.65 3.01
N LEU A 60 -8.15 -4.15 4.23
CA LEU A 60 -9.04 -4.75 5.22
C LEU A 60 -10.52 -4.63 4.81
N GLU A 61 -10.92 -3.51 4.21
CA GLU A 61 -12.26 -3.36 3.62
C GLU A 61 -12.54 -4.41 2.54
N ARG A 62 -11.55 -4.70 1.69
CA ARG A 62 -11.67 -5.76 0.67
C ARG A 62 -11.76 -7.14 1.30
N ALA A 63 -10.91 -7.41 2.29
CA ALA A 63 -10.95 -8.67 3.04
C ALA A 63 -12.31 -8.88 3.74
N ALA A 64 -12.92 -7.82 4.26
CA ALA A 64 -14.24 -7.86 4.90
C ALA A 64 -15.37 -8.26 3.94
N LYS A 65 -15.24 -7.95 2.64
CA LYS A 65 -16.21 -8.36 1.60
C LYS A 65 -16.12 -9.86 1.27
N ILE A 66 -15.01 -10.52 1.58
CA ILE A 66 -14.83 -11.96 1.38
C ILE A 66 -15.55 -12.67 2.52
N SER A 67 -16.68 -13.32 2.25
CA SER A 67 -17.51 -13.96 3.28
C SER A 67 -16.88 -15.24 3.85
N ASP A 68 -16.24 -16.03 3.00
CA ASP A 68 -15.57 -17.26 3.42
C ASP A 68 -14.26 -16.96 4.17
N PRO A 69 -14.10 -17.43 5.42
CA PRO A 69 -12.93 -17.13 6.24
C PRO A 69 -11.63 -17.69 5.68
N VAL A 70 -11.65 -18.85 5.02
CA VAL A 70 -10.45 -19.47 4.41
C VAL A 70 -9.98 -18.63 3.23
N TRP A 71 -10.91 -18.16 2.39
CA TRP A 71 -10.57 -17.27 1.28
C TRP A 71 -10.09 -15.91 1.75
N ARG A 72 -10.69 -15.37 2.83
CA ARG A 72 -10.25 -14.11 3.44
C ARG A 72 -8.81 -14.23 3.95
N GLU A 73 -8.49 -15.32 4.66
CA GLU A 73 -7.13 -15.58 5.14
C GLU A 73 -6.15 -15.68 3.97
N ARG A 74 -6.47 -16.50 2.95
CA ARG A 74 -5.62 -16.62 1.75
C ARG A 74 -5.34 -15.28 1.09
N PHE A 75 -6.37 -14.45 0.95
CA PHE A 75 -6.23 -13.09 0.42
C PHE A 75 -5.25 -12.26 1.26
N LEU A 76 -5.40 -12.23 2.59
CA LEU A 76 -4.50 -11.48 3.47
C LEU A 76 -3.06 -12.00 3.46
N THR A 77 -2.86 -13.30 3.21
CA THR A 77 -1.51 -13.92 3.14
C THR A 77 -0.78 -13.74 1.80
N LEU A 78 -1.43 -13.18 0.77
CA LEU A 78 -0.76 -12.90 -0.50
C LEU A 78 0.48 -12.01 -0.27
N PRO A 79 1.57 -12.18 -1.04
CA PRO A 79 2.85 -11.53 -0.76
C PRO A 79 2.73 -10.01 -0.54
N ASP A 80 2.04 -9.31 -1.44
CA ASP A 80 1.87 -7.86 -1.37
C ASP A 80 0.99 -7.45 -0.18
N ASN A 81 -0.13 -8.14 0.02
CA ASN A 81 -1.06 -7.85 1.13
C ASN A 81 -0.38 -8.04 2.49
N ARG A 82 0.36 -9.14 2.65
CA ARG A 82 1.15 -9.41 3.85
C ARG A 82 2.22 -8.34 4.08
N LYS A 83 2.89 -7.89 3.01
CA LYS A 83 3.92 -6.85 3.09
C LYS A 83 3.30 -5.48 3.44
N THR A 84 2.12 -5.15 2.89
CA THR A 84 1.35 -3.96 3.28
C THR A 84 1.01 -3.96 4.77
N LEU A 85 0.51 -5.09 5.30
CA LEU A 85 0.17 -5.19 6.73
C LEU A 85 1.40 -5.06 7.63
N ALA A 86 2.48 -5.78 7.31
CA ALA A 86 3.72 -5.72 8.09
C ALA A 86 4.38 -4.33 8.06
N MET A 87 4.31 -3.63 6.92
CA MET A 87 4.79 -2.26 6.81
C MET A 87 3.89 -1.31 7.61
N ALA A 88 2.56 -1.46 7.52
CA ALA A 88 1.62 -0.64 8.28
C ALA A 88 1.83 -0.79 9.79
N GLU A 89 2.05 -2.01 10.31
CA GLU A 89 2.39 -2.23 11.73
C GLU A 89 3.60 -1.38 12.13
N ARG A 90 4.72 -1.53 11.39
CA ARG A 90 5.96 -0.81 11.67
C ARG A 90 5.78 0.72 11.72
N TRP A 91 5.06 1.28 10.75
CA TRP A 91 4.89 2.74 10.59
C TRP A 91 3.78 3.34 11.46
N LEU A 92 2.77 2.55 11.87
CA LEU A 92 1.67 3.03 12.71
C LEU A 92 1.94 2.84 14.21
N GLU A 93 2.73 1.83 14.58
CA GLU A 93 3.22 1.64 15.95
C GLU A 93 4.30 2.68 16.30
N HIS A 94 5.15 3.04 15.33
CA HIS A 94 6.11 4.12 15.43
C HIS A 94 5.55 5.37 14.76
N ARG A 95 4.61 6.09 15.42
CA ARG A 95 4.26 7.44 14.96
C ARG A 95 5.49 8.34 15.12
N PRO A 96 6.16 8.81 14.04
CA PRO A 96 7.11 9.90 14.21
C PRO A 96 6.32 11.13 14.68
N ALA A 97 6.84 11.79 15.71
CA ALA A 97 6.24 12.97 16.32
C ALA A 97 6.23 14.17 15.37
#